data_AF-A0A382PLQ2-F1
#
_entry.id   AF-A0A382PLQ2-F1
#
_cell.length_a   1.000
_cell.length_b   1.000
_cell.length_c   1.000
_cell.angle_alpha   90.00
_cell.angle_beta   90.00
_cell.angle_gamma   90.00
#
_symmetry.space_group_name_H-M   'P 1'
#
loop_
_entity.id
_entity.type
_entity.pdbx_description
1 polymer ?
#
loop_
_entity_poly.entity_id
_entity_poly.type
_entity_poly.pdbx_seq_one_letter_code
_entity_poly.pdbx_strand_id
1 'polypeptide(L)'
;MYKILIAECKQEISTFNPVETHYEDFTVIRGDELIAANRGIESEIGGALEVCDKRDDVELVPLWSGTANSSGSLVQPAFDRLAQE
;
A
#
# COMPACT_ATOMS: atom_id res chain seq x y z
N MET A 1 18.12 11.99 13.42
CA MET A 1 16.90 12.02 12.59
C MET A 1 16.89 10.76 11.75
N TYR A 2 15.94 9.86 12.01
CA TYR A 2 15.77 8.60 11.29
C TYR A 2 14.79 8.82 10.15
N LYS A 3 15.14 8.35 8.95
CA LYS A 3 14.25 8.35 7.80
C LYS A 3 13.70 6.95 7.61
N ILE A 4 12.38 6.82 7.60
CA ILE A 4 11.69 5.54 7.43
C ILE A 4 10.88 5.62 6.16
N LEU A 5 11.23 4.78 5.19
CA LEU A 5 10.43 4.61 3.98
C LEU A 5 9.13 3.90 4.35
N ILE A 6 7.99 4.42 3.90
CA ILE A 6 6.67 3.82 4.14
C ILE A 6 5.98 3.51 2.80
N ALA A 7 5.45 2.29 2.70
CA ALA A 7 4.73 1.78 1.54
C ALA A 7 3.65 0.78 1.98
N GLU A 8 2.69 0.52 1.11
CA GLU A 8 1.65 -0.50 1.30
C GLU A 8 1.44 -1.29 0.01
N CYS A 9 1.31 -2.61 0.12
CA CYS A 9 0.82 -3.45 -0.97
C CYS A 9 -0.10 -4.49 -0.36
N LYS A 10 -1.42 -4.36 -0.60
CA LYS A 10 -2.44 -5.14 0.09
C LYS A 10 -3.46 -5.72 -0.88
N GLN A 11 -3.54 -7.04 -0.87
CA GLN A 11 -4.60 -7.80 -1.51
C GLN A 11 -4.75 -9.13 -0.76
N GLU A 12 -5.98 -9.59 -0.61
CA GLU A 12 -6.27 -10.96 -0.23
C GLU A 12 -6.73 -11.75 -1.47
N ILE A 13 -6.25 -12.98 -1.65
CA ILE A 13 -6.61 -13.80 -2.81
C ILE A 13 -7.28 -15.11 -2.40
N SER A 14 -8.08 -15.65 -3.32
CA SER A 14 -8.59 -17.00 -3.26
C SER A 14 -8.19 -17.79 -4.51
N THR A 15 -7.48 -18.90 -4.33
CA THR A 15 -7.00 -19.74 -5.43
C THR A 15 -8.12 -20.45 -6.19
N PHE A 16 -9.34 -20.51 -5.64
CA PHE A 16 -10.52 -21.08 -6.29
C PHE A 16 -11.41 -20.04 -6.97
N ASN A 17 -11.14 -18.74 -6.80
CA ASN A 17 -11.87 -17.70 -7.52
C ASN A 17 -11.35 -17.66 -8.98
N PRO A 18 -12.22 -17.89 -9.98
CA PRO A 18 -11.80 -17.95 -11.38
C PRO A 18 -11.49 -16.57 -12.00
N VAL A 19 -11.78 -15.48 -11.30
CA VAL A 19 -11.48 -14.12 -11.76
C VAL A 19 -10.07 -13.75 -11.31
N GLU A 20 -9.10 -13.82 -12.22
CA GLU A 20 -7.73 -13.39 -11.95
C GLU A 20 -7.68 -11.89 -11.63
N THR A 21 -6.69 -11.50 -10.82
CA THR A 21 -6.42 -10.10 -10.52
C THR A 21 -5.35 -9.57 -11.45
N HIS A 22 -5.61 -8.42 -12.04
CA HIS A 22 -4.70 -7.69 -12.90
C HIS A 22 -4.23 -6.40 -12.22
N TYR A 23 -3.25 -5.72 -12.81
CA TYR A 23 -2.67 -4.51 -12.22
C TYR A 23 -3.72 -3.39 -12.12
N GLU A 24 -4.57 -3.28 -13.13
CA GLU A 24 -5.68 -2.32 -13.24
C GLU A 24 -6.73 -2.45 -12.14
N ASP A 25 -6.77 -3.58 -11.42
CA ASP A 25 -7.64 -3.76 -10.26
C ASP A 25 -7.10 -3.08 -9.00
N PHE A 26 -5.81 -2.68 -9.01
CA PHE A 26 -5.20 -1.97 -7.90
C PHE A 26 -5.46 -0.46 -7.99
N THR A 27 -5.85 0.12 -6.87
CA THR A 27 -5.70 1.56 -6.63
C THR A 27 -4.25 1.82 -6.24
N VAL A 28 -3.51 2.50 -7.11
CA VAL A 28 -2.10 2.82 -6.90
C VAL A 28 -1.92 4.32 -6.71
N ILE A 29 -1.47 4.72 -5.52
CA ILE A 29 -1.17 6.11 -5.12
C ILE A 29 0.30 6.25 -4.74
N ARG A 30 0.89 7.43 -4.94
CA ARG A 30 2.35 7.64 -4.79
C ARG A 30 2.68 8.88 -3.97
N GLY A 31 3.81 8.83 -3.28
CA GLY A 31 4.33 9.94 -2.49
C GLY A 31 3.33 10.43 -1.45
N ASP A 32 3.19 11.74 -1.33
CA ASP A 32 2.35 12.39 -0.31
C ASP A 32 0.87 11.97 -0.37
N GLU A 33 0.39 11.47 -1.51
CA GLU A 33 -0.96 10.93 -1.65
C GLU A 33 -1.20 9.72 -0.72
N LEU A 34 -0.19 8.87 -0.48
CA LEU A 34 -0.26 7.77 0.50
C LEU A 34 -0.60 8.30 1.90
N ILE A 35 0.07 9.37 2.31
CA ILE A 35 -0.13 9.98 3.62
C ILE A 35 -1.51 10.61 3.68
N ALA A 36 -1.90 11.37 2.65
CA ALA A 36 -3.20 12.03 2.58
C ALA A 36 -4.36 11.02 2.63
N ALA A 37 -4.24 9.90 1.90
CA ALA A 37 -5.26 8.86 1.83
C ALA A 37 -5.43 8.07 3.14
N ASN A 38 -4.41 8.04 4.01
CA ASN A 38 -4.45 7.24 5.25
C ASN A 38 -4.58 8.08 6.52
N ARG A 39 -4.51 9.41 6.43
CA ARG A 39 -4.58 10.28 7.62
C ARG A 39 -6.00 10.29 8.20
N GLY A 40 -6.10 9.92 9.48
CA GLY A 40 -7.39 9.88 10.18
C GLY A 40 -8.29 8.70 9.80
N ILE A 41 -7.73 7.70 9.11
CA ILE A 41 -8.41 6.44 8.78
C ILE A 41 -7.84 5.33 9.65
N GLU A 42 -8.70 4.44 10.14
CA GLU A 42 -8.32 3.24 10.90
C GLU A 42 -7.71 2.16 9.98
N SER A 43 -6.54 2.45 9.42
CA SER A 43 -5.72 1.52 8.63
C SER A 43 -4.37 1.25 9.29
N GLU A 44 -3.65 0.23 8.82
CA GLU A 44 -2.30 -0.07 9.30
C GLU A 44 -1.34 1.11 9.08
N ILE A 45 -1.45 1.76 7.92
CA ILE A 45 -0.70 2.98 7.61
C ILE A 45 -1.15 4.12 8.51
N GLY A 46 -2.46 4.35 8.67
CA GLY A 46 -2.99 5.39 9.55
C GLY A 46 -2.47 5.28 10.98
N GLY A 47 -2.47 4.07 11.55
CA GLY A 47 -1.86 3.80 12.85
C GLY A 47 -0.36 4.07 12.90
N ALA A 48 0.39 3.70 11.84
CA ALA A 48 1.82 4.01 11.74
C ALA A 48 2.07 5.53 11.70
N LEU A 49 1.25 6.30 10.96
CA LEU A 49 1.31 7.77 10.94
C LEU A 49 1.10 8.34 12.33
N GLU A 50 0.06 7.90 13.06
CA GLU A 50 -0.24 8.41 14.41
C GLU A 50 0.87 8.18 15.42
N VAL A 51 1.62 7.08 15.29
CA VAL A 51 2.76 6.78 16.17
C VAL A 51 3.99 7.59 15.76
N CYS A 52 4.27 7.69 14.46
CA CYS A 52 5.47 8.39 13.97
C CYS A 52 5.34 9.91 14.07
N ASP A 53 4.15 10.49 13.85
CA ASP A 53 3.89 11.94 13.97
C ASP A 53 4.15 12.46 15.41
N LYS A 54 4.17 11.57 16.42
CA LYS A 54 4.47 11.91 17.82
C LYS A 54 5.98 11.93 18.15
N ARG A 55 6.84 11.67 17.16
CA ARG A 55 8.29 11.54 17.35
C ARG A 55 9.06 12.58 16.55
N ASP A 56 9.71 13.51 17.25
CA ASP A 56 10.54 14.56 16.64
C ASP A 56 11.84 14.03 16.00
N ASP A 57 12.18 12.75 16.23
CA ASP A 57 13.38 12.11 15.71
C ASP A 57 13.14 11.24 14.47
N VAL A 58 11.88 11.16 13.98
CA VAL A 58 11.47 10.33 12.84
C VAL A 58 10.89 11.19 11.72
N GLU A 59 11.34 10.94 10.49
CA GLU A 59 10.78 11.47 9.25
C GLU A 59 10.27 10.28 8.42
N LEU A 60 8.95 10.25 8.15
CA LEU A 60 8.39 9.29 7.21
C LEU A 60 8.60 9.80 5.78
N VAL A 61 9.18 8.93 4.94
CA VAL A 61 9.38 9.17 3.51
C VAL A 61 8.36 8.30 2.75
N PRO A 62 7.31 8.89 2.16
CA PRO A 62 6.29 8.09 1.48
C PRO A 62 6.80 7.58 0.13
N LEU A 63 6.52 6.32 -0.16
CA LEU A 63 6.84 5.70 -1.44
C LEU A 63 5.56 5.51 -2.28
N TRP A 64 4.81 4.43 -2.04
CA TRP A 64 3.59 4.11 -2.77
C TRP A 64 2.64 3.21 -1.97
N SER A 65 1.36 3.24 -2.30
CA SER A 65 0.36 2.27 -1.82
C SER A 65 -0.35 1.65 -3.02
N GLY A 66 -0.45 0.32 -3.03
CA GLY A 66 -1.24 -0.46 -3.97
C GLY A 66 -2.23 -1.34 -3.22
N THR A 67 -3.52 -1.08 -3.41
CA THR A 67 -4.58 -1.89 -2.77
C THR A 67 -5.59 -2.39 -3.79
N ALA A 68 -6.00 -3.64 -3.64
CA ALA A 68 -7.06 -4.26 -4.44
C ALA A 68 -8.03 -5.02 -3.56
N ASN A 69 -9.28 -5.16 -4.03
CA ASN A 69 -10.29 -5.98 -3.35
C ASN A 69 -9.92 -7.47 -3.38
N SER A 70 -10.50 -8.25 -2.48
CA SER A 70 -10.31 -9.69 -2.48
C SER A 70 -10.82 -10.33 -3.78
N SER A 71 -9.97 -11.07 -4.48
CA SER A 71 -10.29 -11.67 -5.79
C SER A 71 -9.53 -12.99 -6.01
N GLY A 72 -9.44 -13.48 -7.25
CA GLY A 72 -8.59 -14.62 -7.60
C GLY A 72 -7.11 -14.26 -7.65
N SER A 73 -6.30 -15.25 -8.03
CA SER A 73 -4.84 -15.12 -8.05
C SER A 73 -4.37 -13.91 -8.85
N LEU A 74 -3.35 -13.22 -8.34
CA LEU A 74 -2.66 -12.14 -9.06
C LEU A 74 -1.86 -12.73 -10.22
N VAL A 75 -2.06 -12.20 -11.43
CA VAL A 75 -1.30 -12.64 -12.60
C VAL A 75 0.17 -12.20 -12.49
N GLN A 76 1.10 -13.05 -12.94
CA GLN A 76 2.54 -12.77 -12.85
C GLN A 76 2.94 -11.40 -13.44
N PRO A 77 2.43 -10.97 -14.62
CA PRO A 77 2.79 -9.65 -15.15
C PRO A 77 2.37 -8.48 -14.25
N ALA A 78 1.27 -8.61 -13.51
CA ALA A 78 0.81 -7.58 -12.58
C ALA A 78 1.69 -7.53 -11.33
N PHE A 79 2.09 -8.70 -10.81
CA PHE A 79 3.07 -8.79 -9.73
C PHE A 79 4.41 -8.17 -10.13
N ASP A 80 4.94 -8.51 -11.32
CA ASP A 80 6.22 -7.99 -11.80
C ASP A 80 6.20 -6.46 -11.91
N ARG A 81 5.06 -5.88 -12.29
CA ARG A 81 4.88 -4.42 -12.33
C ARG A 81 4.79 -3.81 -10.93
N LEU A 82 3.98 -4.38 -10.03
CA LEU A 82 3.87 -3.91 -8.64
C LEU A 82 5.21 -3.99 -7.90
N ALA A 83 6.05 -4.99 -8.20
CA ALA A 83 7.38 -5.13 -7.62
C ALA A 83 8.38 -4.06 -8.09
N GLN A 84 8.04 -3.26 -9.11
CA GLN A 84 8.85 -2.15 -9.63
C GLN A 84 8.35 -0.77 -9.21
N GLU A 85 7.22 -0.69 -8.51
CA GLU A 85 6.74 0.55 -7.87
C GLU A 85 7.63 0.95 -6.68
#